data_AF-A0A429V795-F1
#
_entry.id   AF-A0A429V795-F1
#
_cell.length_a   1.000
_cell.length_b   1.000
_cell.length_c   1.000
_cell.angle_alpha   90.00
_cell.angle_beta   90.00
_cell.angle_gamma   90.00
#
_symmetry.space_group_name_H-M   'P 1'
#
loop_
_entity.id
_entity.type
_entity.pdbx_description
1 polymer ?
#
loop_
_entity_poly.entity_id
_entity_poly.type
_entity_poly.pdbx_seq_one_letter_code
_entity_poly.pdbx_strand_id
1 'polypeptide(L)'
;MLDGSGSERKTDRAEAFSDAVLAIAITLPVLDLHLPEPSRGTLKDQFLELGPQFLAYAMSFVVIGVYWAYSHFSGKLWRKTDHFFNLLTLLFLGTVSITPFPARPFIDHLGDPANAATGAIVYAWVLTFPALVWLVRWFYGSTRGLLDPRLDHGFVRRTSIKYGLTTLCCLTGAIVATVAEWRVGIALVAAATLVYLLPPMAPTYKPGEEPGSDIEEADEPN
;
A
#
# COMPACT_ATOMS: atom_id res chain seq x y z
N MET A 1 -0.38 -35.06 -16.87
CA MET A 1 -1.45 -34.10 -16.54
C MET A 1 -1.66 -34.17 -15.04
N LEU A 2 -1.12 -33.20 -14.29
CA LEU A 2 -1.42 -33.08 -12.86
C LEU A 2 -2.64 -32.16 -12.74
N ASP A 3 -3.77 -32.80 -12.45
CA ASP A 3 -4.95 -32.18 -11.88
C ASP A 3 -4.55 -31.30 -10.69
N GLY A 4 -4.66 -29.97 -10.87
CA GLY A 4 -4.38 -28.95 -9.86
C GLY A 4 -5.60 -28.52 -9.07
N SER A 5 -6.66 -29.34 -8.99
CA SER A 5 -7.90 -29.00 -8.26
C SER A 5 -7.76 -29.08 -6.73
N GLY A 6 -6.62 -29.55 -6.22
CA GLY A 6 -6.41 -29.80 -4.79
C GLY A 6 -5.90 -28.63 -3.93
N SER A 7 -5.75 -27.41 -4.44
CA SER A 7 -5.20 -26.30 -3.65
C SER A 7 -5.93 -24.96 -3.81
N GLU A 8 -7.26 -24.98 -3.95
CA GLU A 8 -8.05 -23.77 -3.70
C GLU A 8 -8.21 -23.59 -2.18
N ARG A 9 -7.23 -22.96 -1.52
CA ARG A 9 -7.42 -22.44 -0.16
C ARG A 9 -8.23 -21.15 -0.25
N LYS A 10 -9.31 -21.06 0.55
CA LYS A 10 -10.12 -19.85 0.71
C LYS A 10 -9.23 -18.62 0.91
N THR A 11 -9.49 -17.58 0.13
CA THR A 11 -8.79 -16.28 0.13
C THR A 11 -8.73 -15.65 1.51
N ASP A 12 -9.75 -15.90 2.34
CA ASP A 12 -9.91 -15.40 3.72
C ASP A 12 -8.67 -15.61 4.60
N ARG A 13 -7.97 -16.76 4.47
CA ARG A 13 -6.79 -17.03 5.30
C ARG A 13 -5.57 -16.20 4.89
N ALA A 14 -5.40 -15.96 3.58
CA ALA A 14 -4.31 -15.14 3.08
C ALA A 14 -4.55 -13.66 3.44
N GLU A 15 -5.80 -13.21 3.34
CA GLU A 15 -6.20 -11.86 3.76
C GLU A 15 -5.97 -11.65 5.26
N ALA A 16 -6.42 -12.59 6.11
CA ALA A 16 -6.20 -12.50 7.55
C ALA A 16 -4.71 -12.47 7.92
N PHE A 17 -3.86 -13.20 7.19
CA PHE A 17 -2.41 -13.12 7.38
C PHE A 17 -1.85 -11.75 6.99
N SER A 18 -2.24 -11.22 5.83
CA SER A 18 -1.85 -9.88 5.39
C SER A 18 -2.28 -8.80 6.38
N ASP A 19 -3.51 -8.87 6.88
CA ASP A 19 -4.04 -7.95 7.90
C ASP A 19 -3.21 -8.02 9.19
N ALA A 20 -2.88 -9.22 9.66
CA ALA A 20 -2.06 -9.40 10.87
C ALA A 20 -0.65 -8.80 10.71
N VAL A 21 -0.01 -9.01 9.56
CA VAL A 21 1.32 -8.45 9.28
C VAL A 21 1.27 -6.93 9.20
N LEU A 22 0.28 -6.36 8.52
CA LEU A 22 0.12 -4.90 8.42
C LEU A 22 -0.24 -4.25 9.75
N ALA A 23 -1.02 -4.92 10.60
CA ALA A 23 -1.33 -4.46 11.96
C ALA A 23 -0.07 -4.40 12.86
N ILE A 24 0.85 -5.35 12.72
CA ILE A 24 2.15 -5.27 13.39
C ILE A 24 2.98 -4.14 12.78
N ALA A 25 3.11 -4.09 11.45
CA ALA A 25 3.93 -3.09 10.76
C ALA A 25 3.50 -1.64 11.04
N ILE A 26 2.20 -1.36 11.15
CA ILE A 26 1.69 -0.01 11.43
C ILE A 26 1.95 0.45 12.87
N THR A 27 2.14 -0.48 13.80
CA THR A 27 2.33 -0.18 15.23
C THR A 27 3.81 -0.11 15.63
N LEU A 28 4.69 -0.91 15.02
CA LEU A 28 6.12 -0.92 15.33
C LEU A 28 6.83 0.45 15.28
N PRO A 29 6.49 1.40 14.38
CA PRO A 29 7.15 2.71 14.35
C PRO A 29 7.02 3.51 15.66
N VAL A 30 6.06 3.17 16.52
CA VAL A 30 5.93 3.80 17.85
C VAL A 30 7.15 3.52 18.73
N LEU A 31 7.84 2.39 18.50
CA LEU A 31 9.01 1.98 19.25
C LEU A 31 10.21 2.89 18.96
N ASP A 32 10.20 3.63 17.85
CA ASP A 32 11.26 4.58 17.51
C ASP A 32 11.13 5.92 18.25
N LEU A 33 10.01 6.15 18.95
CA LEU A 33 9.79 7.35 19.78
C LEU A 33 10.55 7.23 21.11
N HIS A 34 11.66 7.97 21.21
CA HIS A 34 12.49 7.98 22.41
C HIS A 34 12.58 9.38 22.98
N LEU A 35 12.26 9.51 24.28
CA LEU A 35 12.54 10.74 25.01
C LEU A 35 14.06 10.99 25.06
N PRO A 36 14.50 12.25 24.96
CA PRO A 36 15.88 12.62 25.24
C PRO A 36 16.32 12.17 26.64
N GLU A 37 17.63 11.95 26.81
CA GLU A 37 18.21 11.59 28.11
C GLU A 37 17.76 12.56 29.22
N PRO A 38 17.44 12.08 30.44
CA PRO A 38 16.87 12.89 31.53
C PRO A 38 17.73 14.09 31.98
N SER A 39 18.99 14.14 31.53
CA SER A 39 19.95 15.21 31.84
C SER A 39 19.73 16.51 31.05
N ARG A 40 18.79 16.55 30.09
CA ARG A 40 18.51 17.74 29.26
C ARG A 40 17.14 18.36 29.59
N GLY A 41 17.17 19.56 30.18
CA GLY A 41 16.01 20.45 30.27
C GLY A 41 14.88 19.97 31.17
N THR A 42 13.72 20.64 31.07
CA THR A 42 12.50 20.19 31.75
C THR A 42 11.82 19.09 30.93
N LEU A 43 10.94 18.31 31.57
CA LEU A 43 10.13 17.30 30.86
C LEU A 43 9.35 17.91 29.69
N LYS A 44 8.89 19.16 29.81
CA LYS A 44 8.21 19.89 28.73
C LYS A 44 9.12 20.10 27.52
N ASP A 45 10.38 20.48 27.75
CA ASP A 45 11.35 20.72 26.67
C ASP A 45 11.66 19.41 25.94
N GLN A 46 11.80 18.32 26.69
CA GLN A 46 11.99 16.97 26.13
C GLN A 46 10.82 16.53 25.22
N PHE A 47 9.58 16.85 25.58
CA PHE A 47 8.42 16.57 24.72
C PHE A 47 8.39 17.44 23.46
N LEU A 48 8.82 18.70 23.53
CA LEU A 48 8.90 19.58 22.36
C LEU A 48 9.98 19.10 21.37
N GLU A 49 11.10 18.59 21.89
CA GLU A 49 12.17 17.99 21.08
C GLU A 49 11.74 16.69 20.36
N LEU A 50 10.64 16.04 20.80
CA LEU A 50 10.12 14.81 20.19
C LEU A 50 9.34 15.07 18.88
N GLY A 51 9.03 16.32 18.55
CA GLY A 51 8.21 16.70 17.39
C GLY A 51 8.61 16.03 16.06
N PRO A 52 9.90 16.05 15.66
CA PRO A 52 10.36 15.39 14.44
C PRO A 52 10.14 13.87 14.45
N GLN A 53 10.42 13.20 15.58
CA GLN A 53 10.20 11.76 15.72
C GLN A 53 8.70 11.42 15.61
N PHE A 54 7.84 12.22 16.24
CA PHE A 54 6.39 12.05 16.16
C PHE A 54 5.87 12.25 14.72
N LEU A 55 6.43 13.20 13.97
CA LEU A 55 6.09 13.41 12.57
C LEU A 55 6.48 12.21 11.70
N ALA A 56 7.68 11.66 11.88
CA ALA A 56 8.11 10.45 11.18
C ALA A 56 7.22 9.24 11.50
N TYR A 57 6.83 9.08 12.77
CA TYR A 57 5.84 8.09 13.19
C TYR A 57 4.49 8.28 12.50
N ALA A 58 3.93 9.50 12.53
CA ALA A 58 2.64 9.81 11.92
C ALA A 58 2.64 9.58 10.40
N MET A 59 3.71 9.96 9.70
CA MET A 59 3.88 9.68 8.27
C MET A 59 3.88 8.18 8.00
N SER A 60 4.63 7.41 8.79
CA SER A 60 4.69 5.94 8.66
C SER A 60 3.33 5.30 8.89
N PHE A 61 2.60 5.74 9.91
CA PHE A 61 1.25 5.28 10.22
C PHE A 61 0.29 5.54 9.05
N VAL A 62 0.28 6.76 8.49
CA VAL A 62 -0.57 7.12 7.35
C VAL A 62 -0.23 6.27 6.12
N VAL A 63 1.06 6.14 5.78
CA VAL A 63 1.50 5.37 4.60
C VAL A 63 1.08 3.91 4.71
N ILE A 64 1.37 3.24 5.84
CA ILE A 64 0.99 1.84 6.03
C ILE A 64 -0.53 1.69 6.08
N GLY A 65 -1.24 2.60 6.74
CA GLY A 65 -2.71 2.60 6.82
C GLY A 65 -3.37 2.73 5.45
N VAL A 66 -2.84 3.57 4.56
CA VAL A 66 -3.30 3.68 3.16
C VAL A 66 -3.13 2.36 2.42
N TYR A 67 -1.94 1.73 2.52
CA TYR A 67 -1.69 0.44 1.88
C TYR A 67 -2.58 -0.67 2.44
N TRP A 68 -2.80 -0.68 3.76
CA TRP A 68 -3.72 -1.61 4.40
C TRP A 68 -5.16 -1.43 3.89
N ALA A 69 -5.72 -0.22 3.98
CA ALA A 69 -7.08 0.07 3.54
C ALA A 69 -7.30 -0.32 2.07
N TYR A 70 -6.29 -0.04 1.22
CA TYR A 70 -6.35 -0.39 -0.19
C TYR A 70 -6.27 -1.90 -0.43
N SER A 71 -5.39 -2.58 0.30
CA SER A 71 -5.21 -4.03 0.20
C SER A 71 -6.46 -4.79 0.66
N HIS A 72 -7.07 -4.36 1.77
CA HIS A 72 -8.29 -4.91 2.33
C HIS A 72 -9.47 -4.75 1.38
N PHE A 73 -9.65 -3.56 0.78
CA PHE A 73 -10.68 -3.36 -0.25
C PHE A 73 -10.45 -4.26 -1.47
N SER A 74 -9.21 -4.33 -1.94
CA SER A 74 -8.86 -5.06 -3.15
C SER A 74 -8.94 -6.58 -2.97
N GLY A 75 -8.93 -7.09 -1.74
CA GLY A 75 -9.17 -8.50 -1.42
C GLY A 75 -10.44 -9.04 -2.07
N LYS A 76 -11.52 -8.24 -2.00
CA LYS A 76 -12.85 -8.55 -2.55
C LYS A 76 -12.90 -8.71 -4.08
N LEU A 77 -11.86 -8.28 -4.80
CA LEU A 77 -11.78 -8.41 -6.26
C LEU A 77 -11.27 -9.78 -6.71
N TRP A 78 -10.63 -10.54 -5.83
CA TRP A 78 -10.00 -11.82 -6.14
C TRP A 78 -10.93 -12.97 -5.78
N ARG A 79 -11.22 -13.85 -6.75
CA ARG A 79 -12.01 -15.07 -6.52
C ARG A 79 -11.14 -16.25 -6.13
N LYS A 80 -9.91 -16.30 -6.65
CA LYS A 80 -8.95 -17.39 -6.43
C LYS A 80 -7.57 -16.82 -6.19
N THR A 81 -6.74 -17.56 -5.47
CA THR A 81 -5.32 -17.25 -5.26
C THR A 81 -4.49 -18.48 -5.54
N ASP A 82 -3.34 -18.31 -6.16
CA ASP A 82 -2.34 -19.36 -6.34
C ASP A 82 -1.06 -19.08 -5.53
N HIS A 83 -0.09 -19.99 -5.64
CA HIS A 83 1.17 -19.89 -4.91
C HIS A 83 1.95 -18.60 -5.24
N PHE A 84 2.07 -18.24 -6.51
CA PHE A 84 2.85 -17.06 -6.92
C PHE A 84 2.17 -15.76 -6.54
N PHE A 85 0.84 -15.70 -6.63
CA PHE A 85 0.06 -14.57 -6.13
C PHE A 85 0.30 -14.34 -4.63
N ASN A 86 0.38 -15.43 -3.85
CA ASN A 86 0.71 -15.35 -2.43
C ASN A 86 2.16 -14.90 -2.19
N LEU A 87 3.14 -15.35 -3.00
CA LEU A 87 4.51 -14.82 -2.93
C LEU A 87 4.59 -13.33 -3.24
N LEU A 88 3.85 -12.85 -4.26
CA LEU A 88 3.75 -11.41 -4.55
C LEU A 88 3.08 -10.64 -3.41
N THR A 89 2.12 -11.26 -2.72
CA THR A 89 1.51 -10.68 -1.52
C THR A 89 2.54 -10.57 -0.39
N LEU A 90 3.38 -11.58 -0.15
CA LEU A 90 4.47 -11.50 0.83
C LEU A 90 5.49 -10.42 0.48
N LEU A 91 5.86 -10.31 -0.80
CA LEU A 91 6.76 -9.26 -1.27
C LEU A 91 6.15 -7.87 -1.05
N PHE A 92 4.85 -7.70 -1.34
CA PHE A 92 4.14 -6.46 -1.07
C PHE A 92 4.19 -6.10 0.42
N LEU A 93 3.86 -7.05 1.31
CA LEU A 93 3.91 -6.83 2.75
C LEU A 93 5.31 -6.42 3.22
N GLY A 94 6.37 -7.09 2.72
CA GLY A 94 7.75 -6.72 3.03
C GLY A 94 8.08 -5.28 2.60
N THR A 95 7.70 -4.90 1.38
CA THR A 95 7.93 -3.52 0.89
C THR A 95 7.12 -2.46 1.64
N VAL A 96 5.94 -2.79 2.15
CA VAL A 96 5.18 -1.87 3.00
C VAL A 96 5.82 -1.77 4.39
N SER A 97 6.27 -2.89 4.95
CA SER A 97 6.86 -2.93 6.30
C SER A 97 8.16 -2.14 6.45
N ILE A 98 8.91 -1.93 5.35
CA ILE A 98 10.15 -1.15 5.36
C ILE A 98 9.91 0.36 5.19
N THR A 99 8.69 0.80 4.87
CA THR A 99 8.37 2.23 4.69
C THR A 99 8.67 3.15 5.88
N PRO A 100 8.65 2.70 7.16
CA PRO A 100 9.04 3.55 8.28
C PRO A 100 10.54 3.83 8.36
N PHE A 101 11.39 2.89 7.92
CA PHE A 101 12.85 2.97 8.06
C PHE A 101 13.46 4.30 7.57
N PRO A 102 13.16 4.78 6.35
CA PRO A 102 13.73 6.03 5.85
C PRO A 102 13.00 7.30 6.35
N ALA A 103 11.83 7.18 6.99
CA ALA A 103 11.02 8.33 7.39
C ALA A 103 11.76 9.20 8.43
N ARG A 104 12.37 8.56 9.44
CA ARG A 104 13.07 9.27 10.51
C ARG A 104 14.35 9.98 10.02
N PRO A 105 15.31 9.32 9.35
CA PRO A 105 16.49 9.99 8.82
C PRO A 105 16.15 11.17 7.89
N PHE A 106 15.07 11.06 7.12
CA PHE A 106 14.59 12.16 6.28
C PHE A 106 14.13 13.36 7.13
N ILE A 107 13.26 13.13 8.13
CA ILE A 107 12.72 14.19 8.97
C ILE A 107 13.78 14.83 9.86
N ASP A 108 14.67 14.03 10.46
CA ASP A 108 15.72 14.52 11.37
C ASP A 108 16.72 15.45 10.65
N HIS A 109 16.90 15.30 9.34
CA HIS A 109 17.87 16.06 8.56
C HIS A 109 17.26 17.18 7.71
N LEU A 110 15.97 17.52 7.86
CA LEU A 110 15.33 18.58 7.06
C LEU A 110 16.03 19.95 7.13
N GLY A 111 16.77 20.22 8.20
CA GLY A 111 17.57 21.44 8.38
C GLY A 111 18.92 21.44 7.64
N ASP A 112 19.39 20.28 7.18
CA ASP A 112 20.63 20.12 6.42
C ASP A 112 20.30 19.65 4.99
N PRO A 113 20.38 20.54 3.98
CA PRO A 113 19.97 20.22 2.61
C PRO A 113 20.63 18.98 2.00
N ALA A 114 21.90 18.70 2.32
CA ALA A 114 22.62 17.58 1.73
C ALA A 114 22.16 16.23 2.31
N ASN A 115 22.00 16.17 3.63
CA ASN A 115 21.52 14.98 4.31
C ASN A 115 20.01 14.76 4.09
N ALA A 116 19.21 15.84 4.06
CA ALA A 116 17.80 15.79 3.69
C ALA A 116 17.59 15.19 2.29
N ALA A 117 18.41 15.58 1.31
CA ALA A 117 18.32 15.06 -0.05
C ALA A 117 18.54 13.53 -0.08
N THR A 118 19.56 13.05 0.63
CA THR A 118 19.85 11.61 0.73
C THR A 118 18.68 10.86 1.37
N GLY A 119 18.16 11.35 2.50
CA GLY A 119 17.00 10.76 3.16
C GLY A 119 15.75 10.76 2.27
N ALA A 120 15.48 11.85 1.57
CA ALA A 120 14.35 11.98 0.66
C ALA A 120 14.44 11.02 -0.54
N ILE A 121 15.63 10.87 -1.14
CA ILE A 121 15.86 9.95 -2.25
C ILE A 121 15.60 8.50 -1.82
N VAL A 122 16.16 8.09 -0.69
CA VAL A 122 15.93 6.74 -0.16
C VAL A 122 14.45 6.54 0.13
N TYR A 123 13.79 7.52 0.75
CA TYR A 123 12.37 7.42 1.06
C TYR A 123 11.50 7.33 -0.19
N ALA A 124 11.79 8.13 -1.22
CA ALA A 124 11.07 8.10 -2.50
C ALA A 124 11.13 6.72 -3.16
N TRP A 125 12.29 6.06 -3.16
CA TRP A 125 12.45 4.71 -3.68
C TRP A 125 11.70 3.67 -2.83
N VAL A 126 11.81 3.76 -1.52
CA VAL A 126 11.10 2.86 -0.59
C VAL A 126 9.58 2.97 -0.77
N LEU A 127 9.03 4.17 -0.93
CA LEU A 127 7.60 4.39 -1.19
C LEU A 127 7.17 3.91 -2.59
N THR A 128 8.09 3.78 -3.54
CA THR A 128 7.81 3.31 -4.90
C THR A 128 7.69 1.79 -4.99
N PHE A 129 8.43 1.03 -4.17
CA PHE A 129 8.41 -0.44 -4.24
C PHE A 129 7.03 -1.06 -4.01
N PRO A 130 6.22 -0.65 -3.00
CA PRO A 130 4.88 -1.19 -2.84
C PRO A 130 4.00 -0.98 -4.07
N ALA A 131 4.05 0.20 -4.71
CA ALA A 131 3.29 0.51 -5.92
C ALA A 131 3.73 -0.35 -7.11
N LEU A 132 5.03 -0.64 -7.23
CA LEU A 132 5.56 -1.52 -8.28
C LEU A 132 5.10 -2.96 -8.08
N VAL A 133 5.27 -3.49 -6.86
CA VAL A 133 4.86 -4.86 -6.54
C VAL A 133 3.35 -5.03 -6.69
N TRP A 134 2.58 -4.01 -6.29
CA TRP A 134 1.14 -3.99 -6.46
C TRP A 134 0.73 -4.09 -7.94
N LEU A 135 1.39 -3.32 -8.81
CA LEU A 135 1.15 -3.36 -10.26
C LEU A 135 1.45 -4.75 -10.84
N VAL A 136 2.59 -5.34 -10.46
CA VAL A 136 2.96 -6.71 -10.89
C VAL A 136 1.93 -7.72 -10.42
N ARG A 137 1.49 -7.65 -9.16
CA ARG A 137 0.45 -8.50 -8.59
C ARG A 137 -0.87 -8.35 -9.33
N TRP A 138 -1.26 -7.12 -9.66
CA TRP A 138 -2.48 -6.85 -10.42
C TRP A 138 -2.45 -7.50 -11.81
N PHE A 139 -1.39 -7.26 -12.59
CA PHE A 139 -1.26 -7.85 -13.93
C PHE A 139 -1.14 -9.37 -13.91
N TYR A 140 -0.40 -9.91 -12.93
CA TYR A 140 -0.32 -11.35 -12.75
C TYR A 140 -1.70 -11.96 -12.50
N GLY A 141 -2.45 -11.42 -11.54
CA GLY A 141 -3.78 -11.92 -11.21
C GLY A 141 -4.80 -11.73 -12.35
N SER A 142 -4.74 -10.61 -13.08
CA SER A 142 -5.64 -10.36 -14.21
C SER A 142 -5.35 -11.28 -15.40
N THR A 143 -4.08 -11.58 -15.68
CA THR A 143 -3.70 -12.47 -16.80
C THR A 143 -3.93 -13.94 -16.50
N ARG A 144 -3.88 -14.34 -15.22
CA ARG A 144 -4.15 -15.70 -14.75
C ARG A 144 -5.63 -15.98 -14.44
N GLY A 145 -6.52 -14.99 -14.62
CA GLY A 145 -7.95 -15.17 -14.37
C GLY A 145 -8.31 -15.38 -12.89
N LEU A 146 -7.51 -14.80 -11.98
CA LEU A 146 -7.73 -14.87 -10.53
C LEU A 146 -8.80 -13.89 -10.04
N LEU A 147 -9.08 -12.84 -10.82
CA LEU A 147 -10.15 -11.88 -10.57
C LEU A 147 -11.53 -12.56 -10.60
N ASP A 148 -12.50 -11.99 -9.89
CA ASP A 148 -13.90 -12.37 -10.03
C ASP A 148 -14.36 -12.13 -11.49
N PRO A 149 -14.79 -13.17 -12.24
CA PRO A 149 -15.20 -13.02 -13.63
C PRO A 149 -16.44 -12.16 -13.84
N ARG A 150 -17.20 -11.91 -12.76
CA ARG A 150 -18.37 -11.04 -12.76
C ARG A 150 -18.01 -9.56 -12.89
N LEU A 151 -16.75 -9.20 -12.66
CA LEU A 151 -16.30 -7.81 -12.80
C LEU A 151 -16.42 -7.33 -14.25
N ASP A 152 -16.91 -6.11 -14.40
CA ASP A 152 -16.98 -5.44 -15.69
C ASP A 152 -15.58 -5.21 -16.30
N HIS A 153 -15.46 -5.46 -17.61
CA HIS A 153 -14.21 -5.27 -18.34
C HIS A 153 -13.75 -3.79 -18.34
N GLY A 154 -14.70 -2.85 -18.36
CA GLY A 154 -14.43 -1.42 -18.26
C GLY A 154 -13.87 -1.02 -16.89
N PHE A 155 -14.40 -1.59 -15.81
CA PHE A 155 -13.85 -1.46 -14.46
C PHE A 155 -12.41 -2.00 -14.39
N VAL A 156 -12.17 -3.24 -14.84
CA VAL A 156 -10.82 -3.84 -14.82
C VAL A 156 -9.81 -2.98 -15.60
N ARG A 157 -10.17 -2.49 -16.79
CA ARG A 157 -9.30 -1.62 -17.60
C ARG A 157 -9.00 -0.29 -16.92
N ARG A 158 -10.00 0.39 -16.34
CA ARG A 158 -9.80 1.66 -15.61
C ARG A 158 -8.89 1.46 -14.40
N THR A 159 -9.08 0.38 -13.66
CA THR A 159 -8.25 0.03 -12.52
C THR A 159 -6.81 -0.29 -12.94
N SER A 160 -6.60 -1.04 -14.03
CA SER A 160 -5.27 -1.27 -14.62
C SER A 160 -4.55 0.02 -15.00
N ILE A 161 -5.27 0.95 -15.67
CA ILE A 161 -4.71 2.25 -16.06
C ILE A 161 -4.36 3.06 -14.81
N LYS A 162 -5.24 3.12 -13.81
CA LYS A 162 -4.98 3.83 -12.54
C LYS A 162 -3.71 3.31 -11.87
N TYR A 163 -3.56 2.00 -11.72
CA TYR A 163 -2.34 1.42 -11.15
C TYR A 163 -1.11 1.72 -11.97
N GLY A 164 -1.18 1.56 -13.30
CA GLY A 164 -0.06 1.90 -14.19
C GLY A 164 0.36 3.36 -14.06
N LEU A 165 -0.60 4.29 -14.03
CA LEU A 165 -0.35 5.72 -13.88
C LEU A 165 0.24 6.07 -12.52
N THR A 166 -0.30 5.51 -11.42
CA THR A 166 0.29 5.73 -10.10
C THR A 166 1.73 5.21 -10.05
N THR A 167 1.97 3.96 -10.46
CA THR A 167 3.32 3.39 -10.41
C THR A 167 4.28 4.17 -11.29
N LEU A 168 3.84 4.63 -12.47
CA LEU A 168 4.65 5.51 -13.32
C LEU A 168 4.94 6.84 -12.62
N CYS A 169 3.96 7.46 -11.96
CA CYS A 169 4.15 8.69 -11.21
C CYS A 169 5.11 8.52 -10.02
N CYS A 170 5.05 7.40 -9.30
CA CYS A 170 6.01 7.09 -8.24
C CYS A 170 7.42 6.88 -8.81
N LEU A 171 7.56 6.12 -9.90
CA LEU A 171 8.85 5.90 -10.56
C LEU A 171 9.46 7.19 -11.08
N THR A 172 8.67 8.03 -11.76
CA THR A 172 9.16 9.33 -12.23
C THR A 172 9.50 10.24 -11.07
N GLY A 173 8.70 10.25 -10.00
CA GLY A 173 8.99 10.98 -8.76
C GLY A 173 10.32 10.54 -8.13
N ALA A 174 10.57 9.25 -7.99
CA ALA A 174 11.83 8.72 -7.44
C ALA A 174 13.04 9.03 -8.32
N ILE A 175 12.89 8.95 -9.65
CA ILE A 175 13.93 9.35 -10.61
C ILE A 175 14.21 10.84 -10.50
N VAL A 176 13.18 11.70 -10.53
CA VAL A 176 13.30 13.15 -10.36
C VAL A 176 13.97 13.47 -9.03
N ALA A 177 13.66 12.73 -7.97
CA ALA A 177 14.29 12.93 -6.66
C ALA A 177 15.80 12.70 -6.72
N THR A 178 16.24 11.73 -7.52
CA THR A 178 17.63 11.28 -7.63
C THR A 178 18.46 12.17 -8.57
N VAL A 179 17.89 12.61 -9.70
CA VAL A 179 18.66 13.24 -10.79
C VAL A 179 18.42 14.73 -10.96
N ALA A 180 17.36 15.27 -10.35
CA ALA A 180 16.97 16.67 -10.47
C ALA A 180 16.76 17.27 -9.09
N GLU A 181 15.52 17.56 -8.71
CA GLU A 181 15.19 18.21 -7.45
C GLU A 181 14.50 17.22 -6.49
N TRP A 182 15.19 16.85 -5.42
CA TRP A 182 14.72 15.88 -4.42
C TRP A 182 13.37 16.25 -3.82
N ARG A 183 13.13 17.56 -3.62
CA ARG A 183 11.87 18.10 -3.06
C ARG A 183 10.67 17.83 -3.97
N VAL A 184 10.85 18.05 -5.27
CA VAL A 184 9.79 17.80 -6.26
C VAL A 184 9.55 16.30 -6.37
N GLY A 185 10.62 15.51 -6.42
CA GLY A 185 10.51 14.06 -6.54
C GLY A 185 9.79 13.41 -5.35
N ILE A 186 10.20 13.71 -4.11
CA ILE A 186 9.52 13.17 -2.92
C ILE A 186 8.07 13.67 -2.81
N ALA A 187 7.79 14.92 -3.18
CA ALA A 187 6.44 15.47 -3.19
C ALA A 187 5.53 14.73 -4.19
N LEU A 188 6.05 14.39 -5.38
CA LEU A 188 5.32 13.60 -6.38
C LEU A 188 5.00 12.20 -5.87
N VAL A 189 5.98 11.49 -5.29
CA VAL A 189 5.77 10.14 -4.74
C VAL A 189 4.78 10.17 -3.57
N ALA A 190 4.92 11.15 -2.67
CA ALA A 190 4.01 11.32 -1.55
C ALA A 190 2.59 11.62 -2.04
N ALA A 191 2.41 12.56 -2.98
CA ALA A 191 1.11 12.88 -3.54
C ALA A 191 0.46 11.66 -4.23
N ALA A 192 1.21 10.93 -5.05
CA ALA A 192 0.72 9.72 -5.71
C ALA A 192 0.28 8.63 -4.72
N THR A 193 1.01 8.49 -3.59
CA THR A 193 0.65 7.57 -2.51
C THR A 193 -0.60 8.05 -1.78
N LEU A 194 -0.67 9.34 -1.41
CA LEU A 194 -1.77 9.92 -0.65
C LEU A 194 -3.09 9.99 -1.42
N VAL A 195 -3.07 9.94 -2.76
CA VAL A 195 -4.30 9.78 -3.56
C VAL A 195 -5.11 8.54 -3.15
N TYR A 196 -4.47 7.51 -2.59
CA TYR A 196 -5.17 6.32 -2.08
C TYR A 196 -5.83 6.51 -0.71
N LEU A 197 -5.74 7.69 -0.09
CA LEU A 197 -6.67 8.07 0.98
C LEU A 197 -8.09 8.25 0.46
N LEU A 198 -8.25 8.57 -0.84
CA LEU A 198 -9.56 8.66 -1.46
C LEU A 198 -10.16 7.26 -1.63
N PRO A 199 -11.48 7.11 -1.44
CA PRO A 199 -12.13 5.82 -1.54
C PRO A 199 -11.87 5.19 -2.93
N PRO A 200 -11.58 3.88 -2.97
CA PRO A 200 -11.40 3.18 -4.23
C PRO A 200 -12.70 3.18 -5.04
N MET A 201 -12.58 3.06 -6.37
CA MET A 201 -13.74 2.95 -7.24
C MET A 201 -14.55 1.71 -6.84
N ALA A 202 -15.86 1.88 -6.63
CA ALA A 202 -16.74 0.75 -6.34
C ALA A 202 -16.65 -0.29 -7.46
N PRO A 203 -16.60 -1.60 -7.12
CA PRO A 203 -16.57 -2.65 -8.13
C PRO A 203 -17.85 -2.57 -8.95
N THR A 204 -17.70 -2.52 -10.27
CA THR A 204 -18.82 -2.62 -11.21
C THR A 204 -18.84 -4.04 -11.76
N TYR A 205 -20.03 -4.64 -11.80
CA TYR A 205 -20.24 -5.99 -12.30
C TYR A 205 -20.88 -5.96 -13.69
N LYS A 206 -20.82 -7.08 -14.42
CA LYS A 206 -21.54 -7.24 -15.67
C LYS A 206 -23.05 -7.18 -15.42
N PRO A 207 -23.85 -6.68 -16.38
CA PRO A 207 -25.30 -6.62 -16.22
C PRO A 207 -25.89 -7.99 -15.86
N GLY A 208 -26.65 -8.07 -14.77
CA GLY A 208 -27.29 -9.31 -14.29
C GLY A 208 -26.41 -10.25 -13.45
N GLU A 209 -25.14 -9.90 -13.19
CA GLU A 209 -24.23 -10.70 -12.34
C GLU A 209 -23.89 -9.98 -11.02
N GLU A 210 -24.78 -9.09 -10.56
CA GLU A 210 -24.60 -8.32 -9.33
C GLU A 210 -24.71 -9.21 -8.08
N PRO A 211 -23.93 -8.97 -7.02
CA PRO A 211 -24.04 -9.73 -5.79
C PRO A 211 -25.41 -9.49 -5.12
N GLY A 212 -26.34 -10.43 -5.29
CA GLY A 212 -27.69 -10.39 -4.70
C GLY A 212 -28.84 -10.60 -5.69
N SER A 213 -28.59 -10.58 -7.01
CA SER A 213 -29.63 -10.82 -8.03
C SER A 213 -30.27 -12.21 -7.95
N ASP A 214 -29.52 -13.20 -7.44
CA ASP A 214 -29.99 -14.58 -7.28
C ASP A 214 -31.05 -14.73 -6.16
N ILE A 215 -31.27 -13.70 -5.33
CA ILE A 215 -32.23 -13.74 -4.21
C ILE A 215 -33.60 -13.20 -4.64
N GLU A 216 -33.67 -12.27 -5.59
CA GLU A 216 -34.95 -11.70 -6.07
C GLU A 216 -35.72 -12.65 -7.01
N GLU A 217 -35.03 -13.52 -7.75
CA GLU A 217 -35.68 -14.45 -8.70
C GLU A 217 -36.31 -15.69 -8.00
N ALA A 218 -36.00 -15.92 -6.73
CA ALA A 218 -36.51 -17.07 -5.97
C ALA A 218 -37.85 -16.82 -5.26
N ASP A 219 -38.34 -15.58 -5.26
CA ASP A 219 -39.53 -15.14 -4.50
C ASP A 219 -40.73 -14.75 -5.38
N GLU A 220 -40.74 -15.08 -6.69
CA GLU A 220 -41.95 -14.99 -7.51
C GLU A 220 -42.86 -16.23 -7.27
N PRO A 221 -44.03 -16.07 -6.61
CA PRO A 221 -45.00 -17.15 -6.50
C PRO A 221 -45.70 -17.35 -7.85
N ASN A 222 -45.57 -18.58 -8.37
CA ASN A 222 -46.29 -19.12 -9.53
C ASN A 222 -47.80 -19.24 -9.27
#